data_AF-A0A6L9TC92-F1
#
_entry.id   AF-A0A6L9TC92-F1
#
_cell.length_a   1.000
_cell.length_b   1.000
_cell.length_c   1.000
_cell.angle_alpha   90.00
_cell.angle_beta   90.00
_cell.angle_gamma   90.00
#
_symmetry.space_group_name_H-M   'P 1'
#
loop_
_entity.id
_entity.type
_entity.pdbx_description
1 polymer ?
#
loop_
_entity_poly.entity_id
_entity_poly.type
_entity_poly.pdbx_seq_one_letter_code
_entity_poly.pdbx_strand_id
1 'polypeptide(L)'
;MHIDIVSVFPEYFDVLKLSLLGKAQQRGLLTVTARNLRDWTHDVHHSVDDTPVGGGAGMVMKPEIWAECLDDLMGLRPVDFSAEGEPILSRDFHLVPRPGNAPTEASTPAGRPVPDATTAEERADAAASEKRDAAQHLLGEAKNPDELVAALDSLFDEAPGYNVPIDHPAATGSSVDTTGAADAGNPDDPDMQAKPILIFPNPSAPLFTQADATDLSHAKRLIFGCGRYEGIDARVPEYYARQGVEVREYSIGDYVLNGGEVAVSAMIEAIVRLIPGFMGNPESIVEESYTGDPLLEHRQFTRPTAWRGLAVSDVLTSGDHGKVDRFRRDEALERTSRIRPDLIEQLDCKALSKADRKTLMLLGWEVSGHHPRRLPPEHLPVRYF
;
A
#
# COMPACT_ATOMS: atom_id res chain seq x y z
N MET A 1 8.85 -6.34 5.47
CA MET A 1 7.72 -6.74 4.60
C MET A 1 8.25 -7.12 3.23
N HIS A 2 7.87 -8.28 2.72
CA HIS A 2 8.22 -8.78 1.38
C HIS A 2 6.96 -8.94 0.53
N ILE A 3 7.00 -8.44 -0.70
CA ILE A 3 5.90 -8.51 -1.64
C ILE A 3 6.40 -9.17 -2.93
N ASP A 4 5.89 -10.35 -3.26
CA ASP A 4 6.05 -10.96 -4.58
C ASP A 4 4.81 -10.66 -5.43
N ILE A 5 5.01 -10.26 -6.69
CA ILE A 5 3.93 -10.01 -7.65
C ILE A 5 4.14 -10.92 -8.84
N VAL A 6 3.18 -11.79 -9.11
CA VAL A 6 3.21 -12.71 -10.25
C VAL A 6 2.37 -12.12 -11.39
N SER A 7 3.00 -11.87 -12.52
CA SER A 7 2.35 -11.28 -13.70
C SER A 7 3.01 -11.77 -14.99
N VAL A 8 2.31 -11.69 -16.12
CA VAL A 8 2.93 -11.85 -17.45
C VAL A 8 3.52 -10.55 -18.01
N PHE A 9 3.34 -9.43 -17.30
CA PHE A 9 3.91 -8.10 -17.59
C PHE A 9 4.59 -7.54 -16.32
N PRO A 10 5.70 -8.13 -15.85
CA PRO A 10 6.40 -7.66 -14.65
C PRO A 10 6.87 -6.20 -14.75
N GLU A 11 7.21 -5.73 -15.95
CA GLU A 11 7.62 -4.35 -16.24
C GLU A 11 6.54 -3.30 -15.90
N TYR A 12 5.27 -3.71 -15.79
CA TYR A 12 4.18 -2.84 -15.34
C TYR A 12 4.48 -2.23 -13.96
N PHE A 13 5.20 -2.98 -13.11
CA PHE A 13 5.49 -2.60 -11.73
C PHE A 13 6.77 -1.77 -11.57
N ASP A 14 7.43 -1.37 -12.66
CA ASP A 14 8.54 -0.42 -12.57
C ASP A 14 8.12 0.93 -11.97
N VAL A 15 6.83 1.28 -12.06
CA VAL A 15 6.24 2.46 -11.40
C VAL A 15 6.40 2.42 -9.87
N LEU A 16 6.48 1.23 -9.27
CA LEU A 16 6.67 1.05 -7.83
C LEU A 16 8.08 1.45 -7.37
N LYS A 17 9.04 1.62 -8.30
CA LYS A 17 10.39 2.11 -8.00
C LYS A 17 10.46 3.64 -7.88
N LEU A 18 9.34 4.35 -8.10
CA LEU A 18 9.28 5.80 -8.08
C LEU A 18 8.87 6.35 -6.70
N SER A 19 9.12 7.66 -6.50
CA SER A 19 8.60 8.43 -5.36
C SER A 19 8.91 7.80 -3.99
N LEU A 20 7.99 7.93 -3.03
CA LEU A 20 8.12 7.41 -1.66
C LEU A 20 8.29 5.89 -1.62
N LEU A 21 7.62 5.15 -2.51
CA LEU A 21 7.72 3.69 -2.54
C LEU A 21 9.10 3.23 -2.98
N GLY A 22 9.67 3.86 -4.02
CA GLY A 22 11.07 3.67 -4.40
C GLY A 22 12.05 3.99 -3.28
N LYS A 23 11.86 5.13 -2.58
CA LYS A 23 12.69 5.50 -1.41
C LYS A 23 12.58 4.49 -0.28
N ALA A 24 11.38 3.96 -0.02
CA ALA A 24 11.16 2.96 1.02
C ALA A 24 11.89 1.64 0.70
N GLN A 25 11.88 1.21 -0.56
CA GLN A 25 12.65 0.05 -1.01
C GLN A 25 14.17 0.27 -0.89
N GLN A 26 14.67 1.44 -1.31
CA GLN A 26 16.10 1.79 -1.20
C GLN A 26 16.59 1.83 0.26
N ARG A 27 15.70 2.15 1.20
CA ARG A 27 15.98 2.13 2.65
C ARG A 27 15.83 0.74 3.28
N GLY A 28 15.44 -0.27 2.50
CA GLY A 28 15.20 -1.62 2.99
C GLY A 28 13.95 -1.76 3.87
N LEU A 29 13.01 -0.82 3.78
CA LEU A 29 11.78 -0.86 4.59
C LEU A 29 10.82 -1.97 4.10
N LEU A 30 10.83 -2.20 2.78
CA LEU A 30 10.13 -3.29 2.13
C LEU A 30 10.91 -3.74 0.89
N THR A 31 10.61 -4.94 0.42
CA THR A 31 11.09 -5.46 -0.87
C THR A 31 9.88 -5.79 -1.74
N VAL A 32 9.88 -5.31 -2.99
CA VAL A 32 8.87 -5.67 -3.98
C VAL A 32 9.54 -6.35 -5.16
N THR A 33 9.11 -7.57 -5.48
CA THR A 33 9.66 -8.37 -6.58
C THR A 33 8.56 -8.76 -7.55
N ALA A 34 8.62 -8.22 -8.78
CA ALA A 34 7.76 -8.67 -9.87
C ALA A 34 8.39 -9.89 -10.57
N ARG A 35 7.64 -10.98 -10.69
CA ARG A 35 8.02 -12.27 -11.27
C ARG A 35 7.24 -12.48 -12.57
N ASN A 36 7.91 -12.91 -13.63
CA ASN A 36 7.23 -13.26 -14.86
C ASN A 36 6.66 -14.67 -14.74
N LEU A 37 5.33 -14.84 -14.80
CA LEU A 37 4.71 -16.17 -14.74
C LEU A 37 5.23 -17.11 -15.85
N ARG A 38 5.66 -16.54 -16.98
CA ARG A 38 6.25 -17.28 -18.12
C ARG A 38 7.55 -18.00 -17.77
N ASP A 39 8.18 -17.68 -16.65
CA ASP A 39 9.40 -18.35 -16.21
C ASP A 39 9.13 -19.80 -15.73
N TRP A 40 7.87 -20.14 -15.45
CA TRP A 40 7.42 -21.49 -15.05
C TRP A 40 6.77 -22.30 -16.18
N THR A 41 6.83 -21.82 -17.42
CA THR A 41 6.30 -22.57 -18.57
C THR A 41 7.36 -23.50 -19.16
N HIS A 42 6.95 -24.68 -19.61
CA HIS A 42 7.86 -25.70 -20.16
C HIS A 42 7.76 -25.89 -21.67
N ASP A 43 6.83 -25.18 -22.33
CA ASP A 43 6.64 -25.23 -23.78
C ASP A 43 7.42 -24.12 -24.51
N VAL A 44 7.71 -24.34 -25.79
CA VAL A 44 8.50 -23.41 -26.62
C VAL A 44 7.83 -22.04 -26.77
N HIS A 45 6.50 -21.97 -26.60
CA HIS A 45 5.74 -20.73 -26.77
C HIS A 45 5.51 -19.97 -25.46
N HIS A 46 6.01 -20.48 -24.33
CA HIS A 46 5.80 -19.91 -23.01
C HIS A 46 4.31 -19.62 -22.73
N SER A 47 3.48 -20.64 -22.97
CA SER A 47 2.03 -20.56 -22.91
C SER A 47 1.53 -20.64 -21.46
N VAL A 48 0.88 -19.58 -21.00
CA VAL A 48 0.33 -19.50 -19.63
C VAL A 48 -1.18 -19.70 -19.56
N ASP A 49 -1.82 -19.93 -20.70
CA ASP A 49 -3.27 -19.96 -20.86
C ASP A 49 -3.73 -21.03 -21.85
N ASP A 50 -4.97 -21.48 -21.71
CA ASP A 50 -5.65 -22.41 -22.61
C ASP A 50 -7.13 -22.06 -22.76
N THR A 51 -7.80 -22.72 -23.70
CA THR A 51 -9.23 -22.57 -23.94
C THR A 51 -10.07 -23.00 -22.72
N PRO A 52 -11.17 -22.28 -22.42
CA PRO A 52 -12.02 -22.60 -21.28
C PRO A 52 -12.75 -23.95 -21.45
N VAL A 53 -12.79 -24.73 -20.37
CA VAL A 53 -13.63 -25.94 -20.30
C VAL A 53 -15.11 -25.54 -20.40
N GLY A 54 -15.86 -26.26 -21.25
CA GLY A 54 -17.25 -25.91 -21.57
C GLY A 54 -17.41 -25.02 -22.81
N GLY A 55 -16.30 -24.58 -23.40
CA GLY A 55 -16.29 -23.68 -24.56
C GLY A 55 -16.57 -22.23 -24.19
N GLY A 56 -16.56 -21.35 -25.19
CA GLY A 56 -16.65 -19.90 -25.00
C GLY A 56 -15.57 -19.17 -25.78
N ALA A 57 -15.66 -17.83 -25.78
CA ALA A 57 -14.57 -16.99 -26.26
C ALA A 57 -13.55 -16.77 -25.12
N GLY A 58 -12.32 -16.36 -25.48
CA GLY A 58 -11.28 -16.03 -24.51
C GLY A 58 -10.43 -17.23 -24.11
N MET A 59 -9.55 -16.99 -23.14
CA MET A 59 -8.56 -17.93 -22.62
C MET A 59 -8.56 -17.87 -21.09
N VAL A 60 -8.22 -18.97 -20.43
CA VAL A 60 -8.11 -19.09 -18.97
C VAL A 60 -6.68 -19.46 -18.62
N MET A 61 -6.10 -18.80 -17.62
CA MET A 61 -4.72 -19.06 -17.23
C MET A 61 -4.60 -20.45 -16.57
N LYS A 62 -3.58 -21.19 -16.99
CA LYS A 62 -3.34 -22.60 -16.68
C LYS A 62 -3.04 -22.83 -15.19
N PRO A 63 -3.74 -23.74 -14.50
CA PRO A 63 -3.51 -24.00 -13.08
C PRO A 63 -2.13 -24.58 -12.79
N GLU A 64 -1.57 -25.40 -13.68
CA GLU A 64 -0.25 -26.03 -13.50
C GLU A 64 0.88 -25.00 -13.41
N ILE A 65 0.87 -23.99 -14.29
CA ILE A 65 1.90 -22.92 -14.30
C ILE A 65 1.78 -22.05 -13.04
N TRP A 66 0.54 -21.72 -12.65
CA TRP A 66 0.28 -21.00 -11.40
C TRP A 66 0.71 -21.81 -10.17
N ALA A 67 0.44 -23.11 -10.14
CA ALA A 67 0.79 -23.97 -9.02
C ALA A 67 2.31 -24.08 -8.86
N GLU A 68 3.05 -24.34 -9.95
CA GLU A 68 4.52 -24.41 -9.89
C GLU A 68 5.14 -23.09 -9.42
N CYS A 69 4.63 -21.95 -9.90
CA CYS A 69 5.07 -20.62 -9.48
C CYS A 69 4.81 -20.37 -7.99
N LEU A 70 3.57 -20.60 -7.55
CA LEU A 70 3.15 -20.33 -6.18
C LEU A 70 3.82 -21.29 -5.18
N ASP A 71 4.01 -22.56 -5.56
CA ASP A 71 4.73 -23.54 -4.73
C ASP A 71 6.21 -23.15 -4.55
N ASP A 72 6.91 -22.74 -5.62
CA ASP A 72 8.30 -22.28 -5.53
C ASP A 72 8.41 -21.01 -4.66
N LEU A 73 7.54 -20.02 -4.90
CA LEU A 73 7.53 -18.81 -4.08
C LEU A 73 7.29 -19.13 -2.61
N MET A 74 6.32 -19.99 -2.29
CA MET A 74 6.00 -20.34 -0.91
C MET A 74 6.98 -21.35 -0.27
N GLY A 75 7.91 -21.92 -1.05
CA GLY A 75 8.80 -22.98 -0.59
C GLY A 75 8.04 -24.27 -0.26
N LEU A 76 6.91 -24.50 -0.92
CA LEU A 76 6.12 -25.71 -0.78
C LEU A 76 6.78 -26.81 -1.61
N ARG A 77 6.73 -28.04 -1.09
CA ARG A 77 7.07 -29.21 -1.90
C ARG A 77 5.94 -29.41 -2.92
N PRO A 78 6.25 -29.63 -4.21
CA PRO A 78 5.25 -30.06 -5.16
C PRO A 78 4.50 -31.25 -4.56
N VAL A 79 3.19 -31.14 -4.46
CA VAL A 79 2.36 -32.29 -4.13
C VAL A 79 2.44 -33.19 -5.36
N ASP A 80 3.08 -34.34 -5.25
CA ASP A 80 3.10 -35.30 -6.34
C ASP A 80 1.64 -35.62 -6.70
N PHE A 81 1.26 -35.46 -7.96
CA PHE A 81 -0.04 -35.92 -8.44
C PHE A 81 0.12 -37.33 -8.99
N SER A 82 -0.84 -38.22 -8.70
CA SER A 82 -0.87 -39.53 -9.33
C SER A 82 -1.01 -39.39 -10.85
N ALA A 83 -0.72 -40.46 -11.61
CA ALA A 83 -0.94 -40.49 -13.05
C ALA A 83 -2.42 -40.27 -13.44
N GLU A 84 -3.35 -40.42 -12.48
CA GLU A 84 -4.78 -40.14 -12.62
C GLU A 84 -5.20 -38.73 -12.14
N GLY A 85 -4.24 -37.90 -11.70
CA GLY A 85 -4.50 -36.52 -11.25
C GLY A 85 -4.93 -36.39 -9.78
N GLU A 86 -4.79 -37.45 -8.96
CA GLU A 86 -5.12 -37.40 -7.54
C GLU A 86 -3.96 -36.80 -6.72
N PRO A 87 -4.21 -35.85 -5.80
CA PRO A 87 -3.16 -35.23 -5.00
C PRO A 87 -2.58 -36.22 -3.97
N ILE A 88 -1.27 -36.47 -4.02
CA ILE A 88 -0.54 -37.22 -2.99
C ILE A 88 -0.16 -36.25 -1.87
N LEU A 89 -1.13 -35.97 -0.98
CA LEU A 89 -0.97 -35.05 0.14
C LEU A 89 0.19 -35.50 1.06
N SER A 90 1.36 -34.88 0.92
CA SER A 90 2.37 -34.93 1.97
C SER A 90 1.82 -34.15 3.16
N ARG A 91 1.52 -34.83 4.26
CA ARG A 91 0.88 -34.26 5.45
C ARG A 91 1.71 -33.19 6.18
N ASP A 92 2.91 -32.89 5.69
CA ASP A 92 3.89 -32.10 6.42
C ASP A 92 4.24 -30.81 5.66
N PHE A 93 3.58 -29.71 6.07
CA PHE A 93 4.05 -28.33 5.89
C PHE A 93 5.41 -28.19 6.60
N HIS A 94 6.48 -28.58 5.92
CA HIS A 94 7.82 -28.22 6.31
C HIS A 94 8.32 -27.19 5.31
N LEU A 95 8.53 -25.95 5.76
CA LEU A 95 9.41 -24.99 5.10
C LEU A 95 10.76 -25.69 4.93
N VAL A 96 11.13 -26.03 3.70
CA VAL A 96 12.43 -26.66 3.44
C VAL A 96 13.46 -25.56 3.22
N PRO A 97 14.54 -25.47 4.01
CA PRO A 97 15.65 -24.59 3.67
C PRO A 97 16.29 -25.07 2.37
N ARG A 98 16.51 -24.14 1.43
CA ARG A 98 17.11 -24.43 0.11
C ARG A 98 18.47 -25.12 0.27
N PRO A 99 18.84 -26.07 -0.61
CA PRO A 99 20.11 -26.77 -0.52
C PRO A 99 21.27 -25.82 -0.90
N GLY A 100 21.99 -25.34 0.11
CA GLY A 100 23.28 -24.66 -0.01
C GLY A 100 24.39 -25.52 0.62
N ASN A 101 25.42 -25.82 -0.19
CA ASN A 101 26.73 -26.38 0.10
C ASN A 101 27.00 -26.98 1.50
N ALA A 102 27.36 -28.27 1.50
CA ALA A 102 27.88 -28.99 2.65
C ALA A 102 29.00 -28.21 3.39
N PRO A 103 28.96 -28.12 4.74
CA PRO A 103 29.97 -27.40 5.49
C PRO A 103 31.25 -28.24 5.57
N THR A 104 32.33 -27.77 4.93
CA THR A 104 33.69 -28.16 5.30
C THR A 104 34.08 -27.45 6.59
N GLU A 105 34.40 -28.23 7.62
CA GLU A 105 34.98 -27.79 8.88
C GLU A 105 36.27 -26.99 8.64
N ALA A 106 36.36 -25.76 9.19
CA ALA A 106 37.63 -25.15 9.57
C ALA A 106 37.47 -23.94 10.52
N SER A 107 37.97 -24.15 11.74
CA SER A 107 38.70 -23.22 12.62
C SER A 107 38.14 -21.83 12.94
N THR A 108 37.77 -21.66 14.20
CA THR A 108 37.65 -20.39 14.93
C THR A 108 38.97 -19.60 14.95
N PRO A 109 38.94 -18.27 14.74
CA PRO A 109 39.87 -17.37 15.41
C PRO A 109 39.17 -16.39 16.35
N ALA A 110 39.97 -15.92 17.29
CA ALA A 110 39.61 -15.21 18.50
C ALA A 110 38.87 -13.88 18.30
N GLY A 111 38.11 -13.52 19.33
CA GLY A 111 37.16 -12.42 19.32
C GLY A 111 37.77 -11.03 19.18
N ARG A 112 36.97 -10.15 18.57
CA ARG A 112 37.05 -8.69 18.70
C ARG A 112 35.85 -8.21 19.52
N PRO A 113 36.02 -7.22 20.39
CA PRO A 113 34.93 -6.71 21.21
C PRO A 113 33.90 -5.98 20.33
N VAL A 114 32.63 -6.28 20.55
CA VAL A 114 31.47 -5.57 20.01
C VAL A 114 31.34 -4.23 20.74
N PRO A 115 31.22 -3.08 20.06
CA PRO A 115 30.94 -1.82 20.73
C PRO A 115 29.45 -1.77 21.12
N ASP A 116 29.19 -1.25 22.32
CA ASP A 116 27.88 -1.12 22.95
C ASP A 116 26.89 -0.35 22.06
N ALA A 117 25.74 -0.97 21.75
CA ALA A 117 24.68 -0.45 20.88
C ALA A 117 23.98 0.80 21.46
N THR A 118 24.20 1.11 22.73
CA THR A 118 23.61 2.24 23.46
C THR A 118 24.16 3.61 23.05
N THR A 119 25.25 3.69 22.28
CA THR A 119 25.85 4.98 21.89
C THR A 119 25.44 5.50 20.51
N ALA A 120 24.84 4.67 19.66
CA ALA A 120 24.44 5.07 18.29
C ALA A 120 23.09 5.80 18.26
N GLU A 121 22.11 5.33 19.04
CA GLU A 121 20.81 6.01 19.22
C GLU A 121 20.98 7.36 19.93
N GLU A 122 21.77 7.43 21.00
CA GLU A 122 22.03 8.69 21.72
C GLU A 122 22.73 9.75 20.85
N ARG A 123 23.60 9.33 19.92
CA ARG A 123 24.25 10.24 18.95
C ARG A 123 23.31 10.71 17.85
N ALA A 124 22.37 9.87 17.42
CA ALA A 124 21.36 10.23 16.42
C ALA A 124 20.33 11.22 17.00
N ASP A 125 19.90 11.00 18.25
CA ASP A 125 18.99 11.91 18.95
C ASP A 125 19.65 13.24 19.30
N ALA A 126 20.93 13.25 19.69
CA ALA A 126 21.68 14.48 19.93
C ALA A 126 21.81 15.33 18.65
N ALA A 127 22.14 14.70 17.50
CA ALA A 127 22.23 15.40 16.22
C ALA A 127 20.88 15.91 15.70
N ALA A 128 19.78 15.20 16.01
CA ALA A 128 18.42 15.64 15.69
C ALA A 128 17.95 16.80 16.59
N SER A 129 18.33 16.79 17.87
CA SER A 129 18.06 17.90 18.79
C SER A 129 18.82 19.16 18.39
N GLU A 130 20.10 19.03 18.05
CA GLU A 130 20.95 20.16 17.66
C GLU A 130 20.45 20.84 16.37
N LYS A 131 19.96 20.05 15.40
CA LYS A 131 19.30 20.57 14.19
C LYS A 131 17.95 21.24 14.46
N ARG A 132 17.18 20.77 15.46
CA ARG A 132 15.91 21.38 15.88
C ARG A 132 16.13 22.72 16.60
N ASP A 133 17.13 22.79 17.47
CA ASP A 133 17.48 24.01 18.20
C ASP A 133 18.04 25.08 17.24
N ALA A 134 18.85 24.67 16.25
CA ALA A 134 19.32 25.55 15.17
C ALA A 134 18.16 26.07 14.30
N ALA A 135 17.19 25.21 13.96
CA ALA A 135 15.99 25.61 13.22
C ALA A 135 15.12 26.59 14.01
N GLN A 136 14.93 26.39 15.32
CA GLN A 136 14.17 27.30 16.18
C GLN A 136 14.84 28.67 16.34
N HIS A 137 16.17 28.71 16.42
CA HIS A 137 16.91 29.97 16.45
C HIS A 137 16.75 30.75 15.13
N LEU A 138 16.85 30.08 13.98
CA LEU A 138 16.70 30.70 12.65
C LEU A 138 15.26 31.18 12.37
N LEU A 139 14.25 30.45 12.86
CA LEU A 139 12.83 30.85 12.81
C LEU A 139 12.56 32.15 13.60
N GLY A 140 13.36 32.46 14.62
CA GLY A 140 13.23 33.66 15.44
C GLY A 140 13.92 34.91 14.86
N GLU A 141 14.90 34.74 13.97
CA GLU A 141 15.70 35.85 13.42
C GLU A 141 15.27 36.28 12.01
N ALA A 142 14.55 35.43 11.28
CA ALA A 142 14.09 35.73 9.91
C ALA A 142 13.09 36.90 9.89
N LYS A 143 13.43 37.97 9.16
CA LYS A 143 12.61 39.21 9.13
C LYS A 143 11.60 39.20 7.98
N ASN A 144 11.71 38.27 7.05
CA ASN A 144 10.81 38.11 5.93
C ASN A 144 10.72 36.63 5.46
N PRO A 145 9.68 36.28 4.69
CA PRO A 145 9.45 34.90 4.24
C PRO A 145 10.54 34.32 3.36
N ASP A 146 11.28 35.15 2.62
CA ASP A 146 12.32 34.69 1.70
C ASP A 146 13.60 34.29 2.46
N GLU A 147 13.93 35.01 3.53
CA GLU A 147 15.01 34.63 4.47
C GLU A 147 14.68 33.33 5.22
N LEU A 148 13.41 33.11 5.55
CA LEU A 148 12.95 31.88 6.21
C LEU A 148 13.12 30.66 5.31
N VAL A 149 12.75 30.79 4.04
CA VAL A 149 12.87 29.71 3.03
C VAL A 149 14.34 29.42 2.76
N ALA A 150 15.18 30.45 2.58
CA ALA A 150 16.62 30.25 2.36
C ALA A 150 17.33 29.60 3.58
N ALA A 151 16.91 29.93 4.80
CA ALA A 151 17.45 29.31 6.01
C ALA A 151 17.04 27.84 6.12
N LEU A 152 15.78 27.50 5.78
CA LEU A 152 15.29 26.12 5.77
C LEU A 152 15.95 25.29 4.67
N ASP A 153 16.14 25.83 3.47
CA ASP A 153 16.83 25.16 2.37
C ASP A 153 18.32 24.89 2.69
N SER A 154 18.96 25.71 3.54
CA SER A 154 20.34 25.47 3.98
C SER A 154 20.49 24.36 5.04
N LEU A 155 19.40 24.02 5.74
CA LEU A 155 19.35 22.96 6.76
C LEU A 155 19.05 21.58 6.16
N PHE A 156 18.32 21.57 5.04
CA PHE A 156 17.91 20.38 4.31
C PHE A 156 18.45 20.51 2.90
N ASP A 157 19.60 19.89 2.65
CA ASP A 157 20.39 19.93 1.41
C ASP A 157 19.58 19.35 0.21
N GLU A 158 18.52 20.04 -0.22
CA GLU A 158 17.64 19.68 -1.34
C GLU A 158 17.66 20.78 -2.40
N ALA A 159 18.09 20.43 -3.62
CA ALA A 159 18.03 21.32 -4.76
C ALA A 159 16.56 21.58 -5.18
N PRO A 160 16.19 22.81 -5.61
CA PRO A 160 14.81 23.15 -5.88
C PRO A 160 14.34 22.60 -7.22
N GLY A 161 13.13 22.02 -7.23
CA GLY A 161 12.26 22.03 -8.41
C GLY A 161 11.99 20.68 -9.07
N TYR A 162 10.74 20.25 -8.94
CA TYR A 162 10.07 19.36 -9.89
C TYR A 162 10.08 20.00 -11.29
N ASN A 163 11.08 19.66 -12.09
CA ASN A 163 11.04 19.64 -13.56
C ASN A 163 12.32 18.98 -14.06
N VAL A 164 12.26 17.69 -14.37
CA VAL A 164 13.31 17.02 -15.14
C VAL A 164 12.93 17.13 -16.62
N PRO A 165 13.72 17.80 -17.47
CA PRO A 165 13.59 17.63 -18.91
C PRO A 165 13.93 16.18 -19.26
N ILE A 166 13.03 15.46 -19.92
CA ILE A 166 13.35 14.16 -20.51
C ILE A 166 14.15 14.45 -21.79
N ASP A 167 15.48 14.52 -21.67
CA ASP A 167 16.36 14.33 -22.80
C ASP A 167 16.48 12.83 -23.06
N HIS A 168 16.01 12.37 -24.22
CA HIS A 168 16.35 11.05 -24.76
C HIS A 168 17.78 11.10 -25.31
N PRO A 169 18.77 10.40 -24.74
CA PRO A 169 20.03 10.23 -25.43
C PRO A 169 19.87 9.15 -26.51
N ALA A 170 20.27 9.49 -27.72
CA ALA A 170 20.35 8.59 -28.85
C ALA A 170 21.23 7.38 -28.53
N ALA A 171 20.79 6.22 -29.00
CA ALA A 171 21.48 4.94 -28.92
C ALA A 171 22.93 5.03 -29.41
N THR A 172 23.88 4.81 -28.49
CA THR A 172 25.22 4.32 -28.83
C THR A 172 25.61 3.26 -27.82
N GLY A 173 25.99 2.09 -28.33
CA GLY A 173 26.12 0.86 -27.57
C GLY A 173 27.31 0.86 -26.61
N SER A 174 27.06 0.32 -25.43
CA SER A 174 28.04 -0.45 -24.67
C SER A 174 27.27 -1.54 -23.95
N SER A 175 27.54 -2.79 -24.33
CA SER A 175 27.02 -3.99 -23.69
C SER A 175 27.45 -4.01 -22.22
N VAL A 176 26.49 -3.82 -21.32
CA VAL A 176 26.63 -4.20 -19.91
C VAL A 176 25.81 -5.47 -19.77
N ASP A 177 26.48 -6.57 -19.44
CA ASP A 177 25.86 -7.85 -19.12
C ASP A 177 24.86 -7.69 -17.97
N THR A 178 23.58 -7.59 -18.30
CA THR A 178 22.48 -7.76 -17.35
C THR A 178 22.14 -9.23 -17.22
N THR A 179 22.95 -9.95 -16.44
CA THR A 179 22.49 -11.15 -15.73
C THR A 179 22.36 -10.78 -14.25
N GLY A 180 21.47 -9.83 -13.97
CA GLY A 180 21.05 -9.55 -12.60
C GLY A 180 20.08 -10.63 -12.17
N ALA A 181 20.59 -11.67 -11.53
CA ALA A 181 19.74 -12.55 -10.72
C ALA A 181 18.92 -11.66 -9.80
N ALA A 182 17.60 -11.75 -9.89
CA ALA A 182 16.70 -11.08 -8.96
C ALA A 182 17.16 -11.45 -7.54
N ASP A 183 17.46 -10.44 -6.74
CA ASP A 183 17.85 -10.59 -5.34
C ASP A 183 16.68 -11.20 -4.58
N ALA A 184 16.56 -12.53 -4.66
CA ALA A 184 15.67 -13.31 -3.83
C ALA A 184 16.23 -13.12 -2.42
N GLY A 185 15.62 -12.18 -1.68
CA GLY A 185 16.09 -11.74 -0.38
C GLY A 185 16.53 -12.89 0.52
N ASN A 186 17.48 -12.60 1.42
CA ASN A 186 18.12 -13.60 2.26
C ASN A 186 17.11 -14.64 2.79
N PRO A 187 17.21 -15.93 2.44
CA PRO A 187 16.25 -16.95 2.86
C PRO A 187 16.19 -17.13 4.39
N ASP A 188 17.22 -16.68 5.10
CA ASP A 188 17.27 -16.67 6.56
C ASP A 188 16.57 -15.44 7.18
N ASP A 189 16.01 -14.52 6.39
CA ASP A 189 15.22 -13.39 6.87
C ASP A 189 13.95 -13.88 7.59
N PRO A 190 13.71 -13.51 8.86
CA PRO A 190 12.53 -13.92 9.60
C PRO A 190 11.21 -13.48 8.93
N ASP A 191 11.18 -12.35 8.20
CA ASP A 191 9.99 -11.93 7.46
C ASP A 191 9.75 -12.86 6.23
N MET A 192 10.79 -13.46 5.64
CA MET A 192 10.67 -14.45 4.55
C MET A 192 10.17 -15.82 5.03
N GLN A 193 10.44 -16.16 6.29
CA GLN A 193 9.94 -17.39 6.94
C GLN A 193 8.49 -17.28 7.41
N ALA A 194 7.92 -16.07 7.41
CA ALA A 194 6.52 -15.87 7.75
C ALA A 194 5.59 -16.51 6.70
N LYS A 195 4.41 -16.97 7.16
CA LYS A 195 3.37 -17.48 6.26
C LYS A 195 2.90 -16.35 5.34
N PRO A 196 2.90 -16.54 4.01
CA PRO A 196 2.42 -15.53 3.08
C PRO A 196 0.89 -15.48 3.05
N ILE A 197 0.36 -14.29 2.76
CA ILE A 197 -1.03 -14.11 2.34
C ILE A 197 -1.04 -14.02 0.81
N LEU A 198 -1.85 -14.86 0.17
CA LEU A 198 -2.03 -14.90 -1.28
C LEU A 198 -3.23 -14.04 -1.67
N ILE A 199 -3.03 -13.08 -2.57
CA ILE A 199 -4.04 -12.10 -2.95
C ILE A 199 -4.29 -12.12 -4.46
N PHE A 200 -5.54 -12.28 -4.87
CA PHE A 200 -5.95 -12.21 -6.28
C PHE A 200 -6.95 -11.08 -6.52
N PRO A 201 -6.68 -10.16 -7.46
CA PRO A 201 -7.71 -9.24 -7.96
C PRO A 201 -8.80 -10.01 -8.70
N ASN A 202 -10.05 -9.83 -8.28
CA ASN A 202 -11.21 -10.46 -8.90
C ASN A 202 -12.40 -9.48 -8.80
N PRO A 203 -12.98 -9.00 -9.93
CA PRO A 203 -14.09 -8.06 -9.90
C PRO A 203 -15.36 -8.64 -9.26
N SER A 204 -15.46 -9.96 -9.12
CA SER A 204 -16.58 -10.65 -8.44
C SER A 204 -16.39 -10.78 -6.93
N ALA A 205 -15.23 -10.39 -6.40
CA ALA A 205 -14.91 -10.49 -4.98
C ALA A 205 -15.35 -9.23 -4.20
N PRO A 206 -15.37 -9.28 -2.85
CA PRO A 206 -15.65 -8.09 -2.04
C PRO A 206 -14.71 -6.92 -2.37
N LEU A 207 -15.23 -5.69 -2.21
CA LEU A 207 -14.43 -4.48 -2.45
C LEU A 207 -13.27 -4.40 -1.46
N PHE A 208 -12.08 -4.06 -1.97
CA PHE A 208 -10.92 -3.70 -1.17
C PHE A 208 -11.19 -2.39 -0.43
N THR A 209 -11.02 -2.40 0.90
CA THR A 209 -11.30 -1.23 1.75
C THR A 209 -10.04 -0.72 2.45
N GLN A 210 -10.14 0.47 3.05
CA GLN A 210 -9.09 1.01 3.91
C GLN A 210 -8.80 0.12 5.13
N ALA A 211 -9.80 -0.62 5.62
CA ALA A 211 -9.63 -1.58 6.69
C ALA A 211 -8.80 -2.79 6.24
N ASP A 212 -9.03 -3.29 5.02
CA ASP A 212 -8.19 -4.34 4.42
C ASP A 212 -6.75 -3.88 4.23
N ALA A 213 -6.55 -2.64 3.74
CA ALA A 213 -5.22 -2.06 3.60
C ALA A 213 -4.47 -1.99 4.94
N THR A 214 -5.18 -1.57 6.00
CA THR A 214 -4.64 -1.49 7.36
C THR A 214 -4.28 -2.86 7.90
N ASP A 215 -5.16 -3.84 7.75
CA ASP A 215 -4.90 -5.23 8.18
C ASP A 215 -3.68 -5.83 7.45
N LEU A 216 -3.64 -5.72 6.12
CA LEU A 216 -2.56 -6.23 5.30
C LEU A 216 -1.23 -5.49 5.51
N SER A 217 -1.25 -4.25 6.02
CA SER A 217 -0.02 -3.50 6.32
C SER A 217 0.81 -4.14 7.45
N HIS A 218 0.19 -4.97 8.28
CA HIS A 218 0.87 -5.73 9.33
C HIS A 218 1.46 -7.05 8.83
N ALA A 219 1.10 -7.49 7.62
CA ALA A 219 1.61 -8.73 7.05
C ALA A 219 3.12 -8.61 6.78
N LYS A 220 3.84 -9.69 7.07
CA LYS A 220 5.28 -9.77 6.77
C LYS A 220 5.53 -10.14 5.32
N ARG A 221 4.61 -10.89 4.72
CA ARG A 221 4.79 -11.47 3.40
C ARG A 221 3.47 -11.52 2.62
N LEU A 222 3.46 -10.90 1.45
CA LEU A 222 2.32 -10.85 0.53
C LEU A 222 2.71 -11.41 -0.83
N ILE A 223 1.85 -12.22 -1.44
CA ILE A 223 2.01 -12.69 -2.81
C ILE A 223 0.78 -12.28 -3.60
N PHE A 224 0.95 -11.49 -4.65
CA PHE A 224 -0.14 -11.05 -5.52
C PHE A 224 -0.14 -11.83 -6.83
N GLY A 225 -1.29 -12.37 -7.24
CA GLY A 225 -1.46 -13.03 -8.53
C GLY A 225 -2.26 -12.17 -9.51
N CYS A 226 -1.61 -11.63 -10.54
CA CYS A 226 -2.27 -10.82 -11.57
C CYS A 226 -2.92 -11.72 -12.65
N GLY A 227 -4.25 -11.87 -12.58
CA GLY A 227 -5.01 -12.51 -13.64
C GLY A 227 -5.04 -11.71 -14.95
N ARG A 228 -5.12 -12.42 -16.08
CA ARG A 228 -5.32 -11.91 -17.44
C ARG A 228 -6.38 -12.75 -18.16
N TYR A 229 -6.77 -12.30 -19.36
CA TYR A 229 -7.77 -12.97 -20.19
C TYR A 229 -9.11 -13.08 -19.45
N GLU A 230 -9.75 -14.25 -19.42
CA GLU A 230 -10.96 -14.50 -18.63
C GLU A 230 -10.66 -14.73 -17.14
N GLY A 231 -9.39 -14.81 -16.75
CA GLY A 231 -8.93 -14.97 -15.37
C GLY A 231 -8.05 -16.19 -15.15
N ILE A 232 -7.80 -16.46 -13.87
CA ILE A 232 -7.07 -17.63 -13.39
C ILE A 232 -8.06 -18.79 -13.24
N ASP A 233 -7.64 -20.02 -13.54
CA ASP A 233 -8.45 -21.20 -13.24
C ASP A 233 -8.89 -21.20 -11.76
N ALA A 234 -10.20 -21.26 -11.53
CA ALA A 234 -10.80 -21.10 -10.20
C ALA A 234 -10.32 -22.14 -9.18
N ARG A 235 -9.76 -23.28 -9.64
CA ARG A 235 -9.19 -24.30 -8.76
C ARG A 235 -7.91 -23.83 -8.06
N VAL A 236 -7.18 -22.87 -8.61
CA VAL A 236 -5.91 -22.37 -8.03
C VAL A 236 -6.14 -21.73 -6.65
N PRO A 237 -6.93 -20.65 -6.51
CA PRO A 237 -7.19 -20.06 -5.20
C PRO A 237 -7.88 -21.04 -4.24
N GLU A 238 -8.82 -21.86 -4.76
CA GLU A 238 -9.52 -22.87 -3.96
C GLU A 238 -8.55 -23.92 -3.37
N TYR A 239 -7.59 -24.40 -4.17
CA TYR A 239 -6.61 -25.37 -3.74
C TYR A 239 -5.77 -24.84 -2.59
N TYR A 240 -5.17 -23.65 -2.73
CA TYR A 240 -4.32 -23.08 -1.68
C TYR A 240 -5.08 -22.76 -0.40
N ALA A 241 -6.32 -22.28 -0.52
CA ALA A 241 -7.20 -22.11 0.64
C ALA A 241 -7.46 -23.43 1.38
N ARG A 242 -7.68 -24.54 0.63
CA ARG A 242 -7.84 -25.88 1.22
C ARG A 242 -6.56 -26.42 1.85
N GLN A 243 -5.39 -26.00 1.38
CA GLN A 243 -4.10 -26.29 2.02
C GLN A 243 -3.85 -25.44 3.27
N GLY A 244 -4.76 -24.54 3.65
CA GLY A 244 -4.62 -23.68 4.81
C GLY A 244 -3.69 -22.47 4.59
N VAL A 245 -3.40 -22.14 3.34
CA VAL A 245 -2.83 -20.84 2.97
C VAL A 245 -3.93 -19.79 3.09
N GLU A 246 -3.61 -18.63 3.65
CA GLU A 246 -4.55 -17.52 3.68
C GLU A 246 -4.67 -16.93 2.27
N VAL A 247 -5.81 -17.16 1.62
CA VAL A 247 -6.12 -16.65 0.29
C VAL A 247 -7.20 -15.58 0.40
N ARG A 248 -6.96 -14.42 -0.18
CA ARG A 248 -7.92 -13.31 -0.25
C ARG A 248 -8.15 -12.91 -1.70
N GLU A 249 -9.40 -12.61 -2.02
CA GLU A 249 -9.77 -12.07 -3.32
C GLU A 249 -10.40 -10.70 -3.11
N TYR A 250 -10.04 -9.74 -3.96
CA TYR A 250 -10.51 -8.37 -3.84
C TYR A 250 -10.91 -7.76 -5.19
N SER A 251 -12.01 -7.03 -5.19
CA SER A 251 -12.36 -6.09 -6.26
C SER A 251 -11.91 -4.68 -5.89
N ILE A 252 -11.42 -3.90 -6.85
CA ILE A 252 -11.14 -2.45 -6.64
C ILE A 252 -12.30 -1.56 -7.12
N GLY A 253 -13.43 -2.16 -7.49
CA GLY A 253 -14.65 -1.45 -7.87
C GLY A 253 -15.49 -2.21 -8.90
N ASP A 254 -16.71 -1.72 -9.11
CA ASP A 254 -17.71 -2.33 -9.99
C ASP A 254 -17.47 -1.98 -11.48
N TYR A 255 -16.31 -2.39 -11.98
CA TYR A 255 -15.88 -2.23 -13.37
C TYR A 255 -14.88 -3.33 -13.76
N VAL A 256 -14.66 -3.50 -15.06
CA VAL A 256 -13.76 -4.55 -15.60
C VAL A 256 -12.51 -3.92 -16.19
N LEU A 257 -11.35 -4.52 -15.89
CA LEU A 257 -10.04 -4.14 -16.41
C LEU A 257 -9.46 -5.26 -17.26
N ASN A 258 -8.44 -4.94 -18.08
CA ASN A 258 -7.76 -5.93 -18.93
C ASN A 258 -6.85 -6.90 -18.14
N GLY A 259 -6.64 -6.67 -16.85
CA GLY A 259 -5.72 -7.45 -16.02
C GLY A 259 -5.64 -6.94 -14.59
N GLY A 260 -5.09 -7.78 -13.72
CA GLY A 260 -4.95 -7.50 -12.29
C GLY A 260 -3.88 -6.47 -11.91
N GLU A 261 -2.99 -6.09 -12.82
CA GLU A 261 -1.79 -5.31 -12.48
C GLU A 261 -2.09 -3.91 -11.94
N VAL A 262 -3.11 -3.24 -12.47
CA VAL A 262 -3.60 -1.95 -11.96
C VAL A 262 -4.14 -2.12 -10.54
N ALA A 263 -4.91 -3.19 -10.30
CA ALA A 263 -5.49 -3.46 -8.99
C ALA A 263 -4.43 -3.79 -7.95
N VAL A 264 -3.44 -4.61 -8.31
CA VAL A 264 -2.29 -4.90 -7.44
C VAL A 264 -1.50 -3.62 -7.12
N SER A 265 -1.23 -2.78 -8.13
CA SER A 265 -0.53 -1.51 -7.90
C SER A 265 -1.28 -0.60 -6.92
N ALA A 266 -2.60 -0.45 -7.10
CA ALA A 266 -3.44 0.34 -6.21
C ALA A 266 -3.50 -0.23 -4.78
N MET A 267 -3.64 -1.55 -4.64
CA MET A 267 -3.64 -2.22 -3.33
C MET A 267 -2.28 -2.06 -2.63
N ILE A 268 -1.17 -2.29 -3.33
CA ILE A 268 0.18 -2.13 -2.76
C ILE A 268 0.40 -0.69 -2.28
N GLU A 269 0.02 0.33 -3.06
CA GLU A 269 0.16 1.73 -2.62
C GLU A 269 -0.66 2.01 -1.34
N ALA A 270 -1.89 1.50 -1.25
CA ALA A 270 -2.74 1.67 -0.09
C ALA A 270 -2.23 0.93 1.16
N ILE A 271 -1.62 -0.25 0.99
CA ILE A 271 -1.07 -1.08 2.08
C ILE A 271 0.25 -0.50 2.58
N VAL A 272 1.20 -0.29 1.65
CA VAL A 272 2.59 0.06 1.98
C VAL A 272 2.68 1.43 2.62
N ARG A 273 1.80 2.37 2.27
CA ARG A 273 1.80 3.69 2.93
C ARG A 273 1.50 3.66 4.42
N LEU A 274 0.93 2.57 4.93
CA LEU A 274 0.55 2.39 6.33
C LEU A 274 1.65 1.71 7.16
N ILE A 275 2.72 1.21 6.54
CA ILE A 275 3.79 0.54 7.29
C ILE A 275 4.59 1.56 8.11
N PRO A 276 5.02 1.21 9.35
CA PRO A 276 5.83 2.09 10.17
C PRO A 276 7.09 2.55 9.46
N GLY A 277 7.39 3.85 9.48
CA GLY A 277 8.58 4.43 8.84
C GLY A 277 8.43 4.78 7.36
N PHE A 278 7.27 4.51 6.73
CA PHE A 278 7.02 4.92 5.35
C PHE A 278 6.65 6.40 5.24
N MET A 279 5.61 6.82 5.98
CA MET A 279 5.18 8.21 6.02
C MET A 279 6.08 9.03 6.96
N GLY A 280 6.50 10.22 6.51
CA GLY A 280 7.35 11.11 7.31
C GLY A 280 6.65 11.68 8.55
N ASN A 281 5.35 12.01 8.44
CA ASN A 281 4.51 12.40 9.57
C ASN A 281 3.38 11.38 9.75
N PRO A 282 3.38 10.57 10.84
CA PRO A 282 2.30 9.63 11.13
C PRO A 282 0.92 10.26 11.30
N GLU A 283 0.85 11.53 11.74
CA GLU A 283 -0.44 12.24 11.91
C GLU A 283 -1.17 12.43 10.58
N SER A 284 -0.44 12.50 9.46
CA SER A 284 -1.04 12.60 8.13
C SER A 284 -1.91 11.39 7.78
N ILE A 285 -1.60 10.19 8.29
CA ILE A 285 -2.43 9.00 8.04
C ILE A 285 -3.76 9.09 8.80
N VAL A 286 -3.73 9.68 10.00
CA VAL A 286 -4.88 9.73 10.92
C VAL A 286 -5.97 10.68 10.42
N GLU A 287 -5.60 11.77 9.76
CA GLU A 287 -6.54 12.81 9.30
C GLU A 287 -7.16 12.54 7.92
N GLU A 288 -6.75 11.46 7.25
CA GLU A 288 -7.20 11.13 5.89
C GLU A 288 -8.61 10.55 5.83
N SER A 289 -9.18 10.57 4.63
CA SER A 289 -10.47 9.95 4.36
C SER A 289 -10.45 8.47 4.76
N TYR A 290 -11.54 8.00 5.38
CA TYR A 290 -11.73 6.60 5.79
C TYR A 290 -10.83 6.11 6.94
N THR A 291 -10.04 6.98 7.57
CA THR A 291 -9.27 6.64 8.79
C THR A 291 -10.02 7.07 10.05
N GLY A 292 -10.15 6.17 11.02
CA GLY A 292 -10.87 6.42 12.27
C GLY A 292 -12.39 6.41 12.05
N ASP A 293 -13.03 7.58 12.07
CA ASP A 293 -14.43 7.68 11.62
C ASP A 293 -14.44 7.61 10.09
N PRO A 294 -15.37 6.87 9.45
CA PRO A 294 -15.41 6.69 8.00
C PRO A 294 -15.90 7.95 7.25
N LEU A 295 -15.32 9.11 7.54
CA LEU A 295 -15.63 10.39 6.89
C LEU A 295 -14.69 10.65 5.72
N LEU A 296 -15.14 11.49 4.79
CA LEU A 296 -14.29 12.14 3.81
C LEU A 296 -13.52 13.28 4.46
N GLU A 297 -12.27 13.46 4.03
CA GLU A 297 -11.41 14.54 4.49
C GLU A 297 -11.97 15.91 4.10
N HIS A 298 -11.67 16.89 4.95
CA HIS A 298 -11.93 18.31 4.72
C HIS A 298 -11.18 18.84 3.48
N ARG A 299 -11.50 20.05 3.02
CA ARG A 299 -10.80 20.65 1.86
C ARG A 299 -9.45 21.18 2.30
N GLN A 300 -8.43 20.87 1.50
CA GLN A 300 -7.09 21.38 1.68
C GLN A 300 -6.92 22.71 0.94
N PHE A 301 -6.23 23.65 1.59
CA PHE A 301 -5.89 24.96 1.04
C PHE A 301 -4.43 25.26 1.29
N THR A 302 -3.79 25.99 0.38
CA THR A 302 -2.42 26.46 0.53
C THR A 302 -2.31 27.91 0.07
N ARG A 303 -1.13 28.50 0.20
CA ARG A 303 -0.86 29.86 -0.28
C ARG A 303 -1.02 29.92 -1.81
N PRO A 304 -1.51 31.05 -2.36
CA PRO A 304 -1.96 32.25 -1.67
C PRO A 304 -3.37 32.13 -1.07
N THR A 305 -3.66 32.92 -0.03
CA THR A 305 -4.98 32.91 0.66
C THR A 305 -6.15 33.41 -0.18
N ALA A 306 -5.88 34.07 -1.31
CA ALA A 306 -6.87 34.41 -2.31
C ALA A 306 -6.35 34.09 -3.72
N TRP A 307 -7.14 33.40 -4.51
CA TRP A 307 -6.80 33.03 -5.89
C TRP A 307 -8.02 33.17 -6.80
N ARG A 308 -7.89 33.95 -7.88
CA ARG A 308 -8.97 34.24 -8.85
C ARG A 308 -10.29 34.70 -8.20
N GLY A 309 -10.20 35.50 -7.14
CA GLY A 309 -11.36 36.00 -6.40
C GLY A 309 -11.97 35.01 -5.41
N LEU A 310 -11.39 33.81 -5.25
CA LEU A 310 -11.76 32.83 -4.25
C LEU A 310 -10.83 32.96 -3.06
N ALA A 311 -11.35 33.40 -1.92
CA ALA A 311 -10.61 33.47 -0.67
C ALA A 311 -10.80 32.18 0.16
N VAL A 312 -9.75 31.78 0.88
CA VAL A 312 -9.88 30.77 1.95
C VAL A 312 -10.72 31.33 3.10
N SER A 313 -11.34 30.46 3.89
CA SER A 313 -12.09 30.87 5.09
C SER A 313 -11.17 31.57 6.09
N ASP A 314 -11.60 32.71 6.64
CA ASP A 314 -10.84 33.46 7.66
C ASP A 314 -10.52 32.63 8.91
N VAL A 315 -11.30 31.58 9.20
CA VAL A 315 -11.01 30.65 10.30
C VAL A 315 -9.68 29.94 10.09
N LEU A 316 -9.34 29.58 8.86
CA LEU A 316 -8.10 28.85 8.52
C LEU A 316 -6.85 29.71 8.67
N THR A 317 -6.99 31.04 8.71
CA THR A 317 -5.89 32.00 8.89
C THR A 317 -5.91 32.67 10.27
N SER A 318 -6.82 32.26 11.16
CA SER A 318 -7.04 32.91 12.45
C SER A 318 -6.00 32.60 13.54
N GLY A 319 -5.21 31.53 13.36
CA GLY A 319 -4.29 31.01 14.38
C GLY A 319 -4.96 30.27 15.54
N ASP A 320 -6.28 30.15 15.55
CA ASP A 320 -7.04 29.43 16.59
C ASP A 320 -7.22 27.96 16.20
N HIS A 321 -6.29 27.11 16.65
CA HIS A 321 -6.27 25.68 16.33
C HIS A 321 -7.61 24.98 16.66
N GLY A 322 -8.24 25.30 17.79
CA GLY A 322 -9.52 24.69 18.17
C GLY A 322 -10.66 25.05 17.22
N LYS A 323 -10.69 26.30 16.71
CA LYS A 323 -11.66 26.69 15.66
C LYS A 323 -11.34 26.04 14.32
N VAL A 324 -10.07 25.92 13.97
CA VAL A 324 -9.63 25.25 12.74
C VAL A 324 -10.05 23.78 12.76
N ASP A 325 -9.77 23.06 13.83
CA ASP A 325 -10.11 21.63 13.97
C ASP A 325 -11.63 21.43 13.90
N ARG A 326 -12.40 22.29 14.58
CA ARG A 326 -13.86 22.25 14.49
C ARG A 326 -14.33 22.51 13.06
N PHE A 327 -13.80 23.53 12.39
CA PHE A 327 -14.16 23.88 11.02
C PHE A 327 -13.87 22.72 10.06
N ARG A 328 -12.70 22.09 10.18
CA ARG A 328 -12.33 20.90 9.39
C ARG A 328 -13.29 19.73 9.63
N ARG A 329 -13.64 19.46 10.88
CA ARG A 329 -14.60 18.41 11.25
C ARG A 329 -16.00 18.68 10.69
N ASP A 330 -16.47 19.92 10.77
CA ASP A 330 -17.76 20.33 10.18
C ASP A 330 -17.77 20.15 8.66
N GLU A 331 -16.69 20.56 8.00
CA GLU A 331 -16.55 20.42 6.55
C GLU A 331 -16.47 18.96 6.11
N ALA A 332 -15.78 18.10 6.86
CA ALA A 332 -15.74 16.65 6.63
C ALA A 332 -17.16 16.04 6.71
N LEU A 333 -17.95 16.39 7.73
CA LEU A 333 -19.35 15.94 7.86
C LEU A 333 -20.23 16.44 6.71
N GLU A 334 -20.11 17.72 6.32
CA GLU A 334 -20.86 18.28 5.21
C GLU A 334 -20.54 17.58 3.88
N ARG A 335 -19.24 17.41 3.59
CA ARG A 335 -18.76 16.74 2.37
C ARG A 335 -19.22 15.29 2.33
N THR A 336 -19.09 14.56 3.43
CA THR A 336 -19.53 13.16 3.53
C THR A 336 -21.04 13.06 3.35
N SER A 337 -21.82 13.90 4.06
CA SER A 337 -23.29 13.98 3.90
C SER A 337 -23.73 14.22 2.45
N ARG A 338 -22.95 14.99 1.67
CA ARG A 338 -23.26 15.30 0.27
C ARG A 338 -22.80 14.21 -0.70
N ILE A 339 -21.58 13.69 -0.54
CA ILE A 339 -20.92 12.84 -1.55
C ILE A 339 -21.10 11.35 -1.24
N ARG A 340 -21.03 10.98 0.05
CA ARG A 340 -21.10 9.61 0.56
C ARG A 340 -22.05 9.53 1.76
N PRO A 341 -23.36 9.82 1.58
CA PRO A 341 -24.33 9.78 2.67
C PRO A 341 -24.42 8.40 3.33
N ASP A 342 -24.11 7.34 2.59
CA ASP A 342 -24.01 5.97 3.09
C ASP A 342 -22.98 5.81 4.22
N LEU A 343 -21.93 6.63 4.25
CA LEU A 343 -20.95 6.62 5.34
C LEU A 343 -21.47 7.33 6.59
N ILE A 344 -22.28 8.38 6.42
CA ILE A 344 -22.95 9.04 7.55
C ILE A 344 -23.91 8.04 8.22
N GLU A 345 -24.64 7.25 7.44
CA GLU A 345 -25.55 6.21 7.93
C GLU A 345 -24.85 5.09 8.71
N GLN A 346 -23.53 4.96 8.60
CA GLN A 346 -22.74 3.96 9.31
C GLN A 346 -22.15 4.47 10.62
N LEU A 347 -22.16 5.79 10.86
CA LEU A 347 -21.59 6.38 12.09
C LEU A 347 -22.34 5.88 13.33
N ASP A 348 -21.63 5.66 14.43
CA ASP A 348 -22.26 5.43 15.74
C ASP A 348 -22.64 6.76 16.36
N CYS A 349 -23.95 7.01 16.48
CA CYS A 349 -24.46 8.21 17.13
C CYS A 349 -23.89 8.40 18.54
N LYS A 350 -23.60 7.33 19.30
CA LYS A 350 -23.02 7.42 20.65
C LYS A 350 -21.60 7.96 20.66
N ALA A 351 -20.81 7.70 19.61
CA ALA A 351 -19.47 8.22 19.46
C ALA A 351 -19.45 9.70 19.03
N LEU A 352 -20.54 10.20 18.42
CA LEU A 352 -20.63 11.59 17.96
C LEU A 352 -20.67 12.60 19.11
N SER A 353 -19.81 13.62 19.01
CA SER A 353 -19.82 14.76 19.91
C SER A 353 -21.14 15.56 19.79
N LYS A 354 -21.45 16.38 20.82
CA LYS A 354 -22.62 17.27 20.78
C LYS A 354 -22.59 18.21 19.57
N ALA A 355 -21.39 18.65 19.17
CA ALA A 355 -21.22 19.54 18.03
C ALA A 355 -21.46 18.79 16.70
N ASP A 356 -20.96 17.55 16.55
CA ASP A 356 -21.20 16.75 15.35
C ASP A 356 -22.67 16.43 15.16
N ARG A 357 -23.36 16.04 16.24
CA ARG A 357 -24.81 15.82 16.23
C ARG A 357 -25.57 17.08 15.78
N LYS A 358 -25.18 18.25 16.28
CA LYS A 358 -25.77 19.53 15.87
C LYS A 358 -25.55 19.80 14.38
N THR A 359 -24.34 19.58 13.87
CA THR A 359 -24.02 19.76 12.45
C THR A 359 -24.82 18.80 11.57
N LEU A 360 -24.88 17.52 11.93
CA LEU A 360 -25.67 16.53 11.20
C LEU A 360 -27.17 16.86 11.21
N MET A 361 -27.72 17.30 12.36
CA MET A 361 -29.11 17.79 12.44
C MET A 361 -29.36 18.98 11.50
N LEU A 362 -28.43 19.94 11.43
CA LEU A 362 -28.51 21.06 10.49
C LEU A 362 -28.44 20.57 9.04
N LEU A 363 -27.70 19.51 8.76
CA LEU A 363 -27.61 18.87 7.43
C LEU A 363 -28.78 17.91 7.13
N GLY A 364 -29.81 17.87 7.98
CA GLY A 364 -31.02 17.07 7.73
C GLY A 364 -30.94 15.62 8.18
N TRP A 365 -30.10 15.30 9.16
CA TRP A 365 -30.00 13.96 9.74
C TRP A 365 -30.63 13.87 11.13
N GLU A 366 -31.38 12.81 11.38
CA GLU A 366 -31.79 12.40 12.72
C GLU A 366 -30.66 11.59 13.37
N VAL A 367 -30.24 11.97 14.59
CA VAL A 367 -29.10 11.38 15.32
C VAL A 367 -29.46 10.94 16.75
N SER A 368 -30.75 10.64 16.95
CA SER A 368 -31.32 10.15 18.22
C SER A 368 -31.18 8.62 18.40
N GLY A 369 -31.10 7.88 17.28
CA GLY A 369 -30.96 6.42 17.25
C GLY A 369 -29.52 5.91 17.40
N HIS A 370 -29.29 4.66 16.99
CA HIS A 370 -27.96 4.04 16.95
C HIS A 370 -27.08 4.63 15.84
N HIS A 371 -27.69 4.85 14.67
CA HIS A 371 -27.03 5.41 13.49
C HIS A 371 -27.80 6.61 12.96
N PRO A 372 -27.14 7.56 12.28
CA PRO A 372 -27.83 8.67 11.63
C PRO A 372 -28.82 8.19 10.57
N ARG A 373 -29.99 8.84 10.49
CA ARG A 373 -31.00 8.58 9.44
C ARG A 373 -31.36 9.87 8.72
N ARG A 374 -31.39 9.86 7.39
CA ARG A 374 -31.80 11.04 6.63
C ARG A 374 -33.28 11.36 6.90
N LEU A 375 -33.56 12.60 7.27
CA LEU A 375 -34.93 13.09 7.38
C LEU A 375 -35.52 13.28 5.99
N PRO A 376 -36.81 12.94 5.79
CA PRO A 376 -37.45 13.20 4.51
C PRO A 376 -37.63 14.72 4.30
N PRO A 377 -37.75 15.19 3.05
CA PRO A 377 -37.69 16.61 2.69
C PRO A 377 -38.64 17.51 3.48
N GLU A 378 -39.84 17.02 3.80
CA GLU A 378 -40.86 17.73 4.57
C GLU A 378 -40.50 18.02 6.04
N HIS A 379 -39.45 17.37 6.56
CA HIS A 379 -38.94 17.57 7.91
C HIS A 379 -37.57 18.28 7.94
N LEU A 380 -37.07 18.74 6.78
CA LEU A 380 -35.82 19.49 6.71
C LEU A 380 -36.01 20.92 7.23
N PRO A 381 -35.05 21.48 8.01
CA PRO A 381 -35.10 22.87 8.42
C PRO A 381 -35.05 23.78 7.18
N VAL A 382 -35.92 24.81 7.16
CA VAL A 382 -36.23 25.73 6.03
C VAL A 382 -35.00 26.45 5.40
N ARG A 383 -33.79 26.30 5.95
CA ARG A 383 -32.57 26.98 5.48
C ARG A 383 -31.88 26.36 4.25
N TYR A 384 -32.45 25.33 3.61
CA TYR A 384 -31.82 24.62 2.48
C TYR A 384 -32.64 24.64 1.17
N PHE A 385 -33.53 25.63 1.00
CA PHE A 385 -34.14 25.97 -0.30
C PHE A 385 -33.57 27.27 -0.85
#